data_AF-A0A0K0DHX8-F1
#
_entry.id   AF-A0A0K0DHX8-F1
#
_cell.length_a   1.000
_cell.length_b   1.000
_cell.length_c   1.000
_cell.angle_alpha   90.00
_cell.angle_beta   90.00
_cell.angle_gamma   90.00
#
_symmetry.space_group_name_H-M   'P 1'
#
loop_
_entity.id
_entity.type
_entity.pdbx_description
1 polymer ?
#
loop_
_entity_poly.entity_id
_entity_poly.type
_entity_poly.pdbx_seq_one_letter_code
_entity_poly.pdbx_strand_id
1 'polypeptide(L)'
;MPTIAIRKPLLDKHLGRVYCTFPSSLAHIFEIIITCQSTEKEFDELCFDYGLELDEVTSEKATLEKERGHAATSDEPCDFEVYKIEVPANRYDLVCVEGLTRALHNYASFIDLQDKLHQNICRKRTLVAIGTHDLNTISGPFKYTADYPKNIRFIPLNQNKEFTAAELMEFYSADSHLKPYLPIIRDKERYPVIYDANGVAIIVLDTVVVMFSQYSRERFTIEPVEVVYEKDNRKEALKSRELMVRVSEINTKIGFQLDSETMAELLGRMSLEANVITENTLKVTIPPSRHDILHECDIAEDVGVAYGYNKLVRRLPESNTVAKAFPLNKLSDLLRGEVAATGWTEALNFALCSREDISTRLRDEKALENAVHISNPKTQEFQVARSSLLPGLMKTLLSNHVGARNERRLAAVFYNKTAGFEIIHGFLDRVMRLLDINPSKNGDGYYIRSCDNPTFFPGRCASIVGPRNSVLGVLAMLSDCLLIIAIALCTALAGEGLTYLLVYRSEQYKRLKSEMERKTKRLEKKKQEVGDAATNRDMSMFKMKSMFAIGLAFTALLSTFNSIFDGRVVARLPFVPIGFLQGLSHRNLNLQKALGFAPSRAMNRQQGSWAPTQQQQFNYFR
;
A
#
# COMPACT_ATOMS: atom_id res chain seq x y z
N MET A 1 2.50 0.35 -13.42
CA MET A 1 2.85 -0.08 -14.78
C MET A 1 2.90 1.17 -15.66
N PRO A 2 3.48 1.19 -16.88
CA PRO A 2 3.34 2.33 -17.77
C PRO A 2 1.86 2.61 -18.03
N THR A 3 1.38 3.80 -17.68
CA THR A 3 -0.02 4.20 -17.90
C THR A 3 -0.07 5.30 -18.93
N ILE A 4 -0.98 5.18 -19.89
CA ILE A 4 -1.16 6.12 -20.99
C ILE A 4 -2.51 6.76 -20.85
N ALA A 5 -2.51 8.08 -20.69
CA ALA A 5 -3.72 8.89 -20.74
C ALA A 5 -4.02 9.28 -22.20
N ILE A 6 -5.21 8.90 -22.71
CA ILE A 6 -5.64 9.18 -24.08
C ILE A 6 -7.01 9.84 -24.05
N ARG A 7 -7.17 10.95 -24.78
CA ARG A 7 -8.48 11.59 -24.96
C ARG A 7 -9.38 10.70 -25.80
N LYS A 8 -10.56 10.34 -25.30
CA LYS A 8 -11.53 9.48 -25.99
C LYS A 8 -11.93 9.98 -27.39
N PRO A 9 -12.25 11.27 -27.61
CA PRO A 9 -12.59 11.76 -28.96
C PRO A 9 -11.46 11.60 -29.98
N LEU A 10 -10.22 11.62 -29.50
CA LEU A 10 -9.04 11.43 -30.31
C LEU A 10 -8.89 9.94 -30.67
N LEU A 11 -8.99 9.06 -29.67
CA LEU A 11 -8.97 7.61 -29.87
C LEU A 11 -10.04 7.14 -30.88
N ASP A 12 -11.26 7.65 -30.78
CA ASP A 12 -12.39 7.29 -31.66
C ASP A 12 -12.18 7.74 -33.10
N LYS A 13 -11.60 8.94 -33.30
CA LYS A 13 -11.23 9.46 -34.62
C LYS A 13 -10.24 8.56 -35.35
N HIS A 14 -9.45 7.82 -34.59
CA HIS A 14 -8.30 7.06 -35.06
C HIS A 14 -8.64 5.59 -35.29
N LEU A 15 -9.45 5.00 -34.43
CA LEU A 15 -10.04 3.69 -34.68
C LEU A 15 -10.95 3.63 -35.92
N GLY A 16 -11.27 4.78 -36.54
CA GLY A 16 -12.19 4.86 -37.68
C GLY A 16 -13.62 4.41 -37.34
N ARG A 17 -13.90 4.23 -36.04
CA ARG A 17 -15.19 3.86 -35.46
C ARG A 17 -15.66 5.02 -34.63
N VAL A 18 -16.77 5.63 -35.06
CA VAL A 18 -17.45 6.63 -34.25
C VAL A 18 -18.22 5.89 -33.16
N TYR A 19 -17.71 5.91 -31.94
CA TYR A 19 -18.52 5.60 -30.77
C TYR A 19 -19.40 6.84 -30.48
N CYS A 20 -20.54 6.89 -31.19
CA CYS A 20 -21.65 7.88 -31.18
C CYS A 20 -21.61 9.06 -32.19
N THR A 21 -22.55 9.05 -33.14
CA THR A 21 -23.10 10.28 -33.76
C THR A 21 -24.30 10.77 -32.94
N PHE A 22 -24.37 12.07 -32.68
CA PHE A 22 -25.56 12.71 -32.12
C PHE A 22 -26.68 12.82 -33.17
N PRO A 23 -27.91 12.38 -32.89
CA PRO A 23 -29.10 12.92 -33.56
C PRO A 23 -29.66 14.07 -32.73
N SER A 24 -29.82 15.21 -33.39
CA SER A 24 -30.51 16.38 -32.89
C SER A 24 -32.01 16.11 -32.73
N SER A 25 -32.45 15.55 -31.60
CA SER A 25 -33.80 15.79 -31.05
C SER A 25 -33.93 15.28 -29.61
N LEU A 26 -34.54 16.12 -28.77
CA LEU A 26 -34.65 16.06 -27.30
C LEU A 26 -35.56 14.95 -26.74
N ALA A 27 -35.33 13.69 -27.12
CA ALA A 27 -35.92 12.55 -26.41
C ALA A 27 -34.96 11.37 -26.46
N HIS A 28 -34.58 10.85 -25.28
CA HIS A 28 -33.84 9.60 -25.01
C HIS A 28 -32.50 9.76 -24.24
N ILE A 29 -32.58 10.34 -23.04
CA ILE A 29 -31.47 10.26 -22.06
C ILE A 29 -31.22 8.82 -21.61
N PHE A 30 -32.25 7.96 -21.57
CA PHE A 30 -32.11 6.57 -21.12
C PHE A 30 -31.47 5.63 -22.15
N GLU A 31 -31.71 5.85 -23.44
CA GLU A 31 -31.13 5.03 -24.51
C GLU A 31 -29.65 5.40 -24.74
N ILE A 32 -29.32 6.70 -24.69
CA ILE A 32 -27.93 7.22 -24.74
C ILE A 32 -27.06 6.62 -23.62
N ILE A 33 -27.59 6.48 -22.40
CA ILE A 33 -26.85 5.87 -21.28
C ILE A 33 -26.56 4.38 -21.51
N ILE A 34 -27.48 3.65 -22.15
CA ILE A 34 -27.32 2.21 -22.42
C ILE A 34 -26.31 1.99 -23.57
N THR A 35 -26.29 2.85 -24.59
CA THR A 35 -25.34 2.78 -25.71
C THR A 35 -23.92 3.22 -25.31
N CYS A 36 -23.77 4.24 -24.45
CA CYS A 36 -22.45 4.61 -23.91
C CYS A 36 -21.85 3.53 -22.99
N GLN A 37 -22.68 2.82 -22.20
CA GLN A 37 -22.21 1.72 -21.34
C GLN A 37 -21.82 0.44 -22.12
N SER A 38 -22.28 0.27 -23.35
CA SER A 38 -21.94 -0.89 -24.19
C SER A 38 -20.60 -0.70 -24.90
N THR A 39 -20.27 0.53 -25.29
CA THR A 39 -19.05 0.87 -26.04
C THR A 39 -17.78 0.91 -25.17
N GLU A 40 -17.88 1.33 -23.91
CA GLU A 40 -16.77 1.24 -22.95
C GLU A 40 -16.40 -0.21 -22.63
N LYS A 41 -17.40 -1.08 -22.48
CA LYS A 41 -17.19 -2.51 -22.25
C LYS A 41 -16.55 -3.18 -23.45
N GLU A 42 -16.96 -2.81 -24.66
CA GLU A 42 -16.32 -3.32 -25.88
C GLU A 42 -14.84 -2.90 -25.98
N PHE A 43 -14.51 -1.67 -25.57
CA PHE A 43 -13.13 -1.21 -25.55
C PHE A 43 -12.29 -1.87 -24.44
N ASP A 44 -12.89 -2.09 -23.27
CA ASP A 44 -12.28 -2.82 -22.16
C ASP A 44 -12.03 -4.30 -22.53
N GLU A 45 -13.00 -4.96 -23.17
CA GLU A 45 -12.84 -6.32 -23.72
C GLU A 45 -11.75 -6.38 -24.79
N LEU A 46 -11.66 -5.37 -25.67
CA LEU A 46 -10.59 -5.26 -26.66
C LEU A 46 -9.22 -5.10 -26.00
N CYS A 47 -9.13 -4.26 -24.96
CA CYS A 47 -7.91 -4.10 -24.18
C CYS A 47 -7.51 -5.43 -23.54
N PHE A 48 -8.47 -6.11 -22.89
CA PHE A 48 -8.25 -7.40 -22.24
C PHE A 48 -7.75 -8.47 -23.22
N ASP A 49 -8.37 -8.59 -24.40
CA ASP A 49 -7.98 -9.56 -25.43
C ASP A 49 -6.57 -9.28 -25.99
N TYR A 50 -6.15 -8.01 -26.04
CA TYR A 50 -4.81 -7.62 -26.46
C TYR A 50 -3.77 -7.66 -25.32
N GLY A 51 -4.18 -7.89 -24.07
CA GLY A 51 -3.29 -7.90 -22.90
C GLY A 51 -3.02 -6.51 -22.30
N LEU A 52 -3.94 -5.57 -22.48
CA LEU A 52 -3.98 -4.23 -21.89
C LEU A 52 -5.06 -4.14 -20.82
N GLU A 53 -4.95 -3.18 -19.91
CA GLU A 53 -5.93 -2.95 -18.85
C GLU A 53 -6.39 -1.48 -18.88
N LEU A 54 -7.71 -1.25 -18.91
CA LEU A 54 -8.29 0.08 -18.76
C LEU A 54 -8.42 0.39 -17.26
N ASP A 55 -7.46 1.13 -16.70
CA ASP A 55 -7.35 1.43 -15.27
C ASP A 55 -8.44 2.40 -14.80
N GLU A 56 -8.52 3.58 -15.43
CA GLU A 56 -9.57 4.55 -15.10
C GLU A 56 -10.00 5.41 -16.29
N VAL A 57 -11.30 5.74 -16.32
CA VAL A 57 -11.88 6.76 -17.19
C VAL A 57 -12.08 8.02 -16.34
N THR A 58 -11.31 9.07 -16.62
CA THR A 58 -11.33 10.34 -15.85
C THR A 58 -11.37 11.53 -16.81
N SER A 59 -11.63 12.75 -16.33
CA SER A 59 -11.41 13.97 -17.12
C SER A 59 -10.21 14.76 -16.60
N GLU A 60 -9.59 15.59 -17.44
CA GLU A 60 -8.48 16.49 -17.04
C GLU A 60 -8.92 17.39 -15.87
N LYS A 61 -10.20 17.80 -15.89
CA LYS A 61 -10.82 18.56 -14.80
C LYS A 61 -10.90 17.76 -13.49
N ALA A 62 -11.39 16.53 -13.53
CA ALA A 62 -11.55 15.69 -12.34
C ALA A 62 -10.20 15.30 -11.71
N THR A 63 -9.17 15.09 -12.53
CA THR A 63 -7.80 14.82 -12.05
C THR A 63 -7.19 16.05 -11.37
N LEU A 64 -7.32 17.23 -11.97
CA LEU A 64 -6.87 18.49 -11.37
C LEU A 64 -7.61 18.81 -10.06
N GLU A 65 -8.92 18.59 -10.00
CA GLU A 65 -9.71 18.80 -8.78
C GLU A 65 -9.32 17.83 -7.65
N LYS A 66 -8.95 16.59 -7.98
CA LYS A 66 -8.47 15.58 -7.02
C LYS A 66 -7.08 15.89 -6.49
N GLU A 67 -6.18 16.40 -7.33
CA GLU A 67 -4.79 16.68 -6.97
C GLU A 67 -4.59 18.05 -6.29
N ARG A 68 -5.28 19.08 -6.77
CA ARG A 68 -5.07 20.48 -6.33
C ARG A 68 -6.22 21.03 -5.47
N GLY A 69 -7.31 20.27 -5.31
CA GLY A 69 -8.54 20.75 -4.67
C GLY A 69 -9.35 21.68 -5.58
N HIS A 70 -10.54 22.13 -5.13
CA HIS A 70 -11.48 22.93 -5.92
C HIS A 70 -11.00 24.36 -6.29
N ALA A 71 -9.75 24.71 -5.98
CA ALA A 71 -9.24 26.06 -6.12
C ALA A 71 -7.91 26.04 -6.89
N ALA A 72 -7.97 26.05 -8.23
CA ALA A 72 -7.08 26.81 -9.13
C ALA A 72 -7.14 26.28 -10.57
N THR A 73 -7.70 27.06 -11.49
CA THR A 73 -6.98 27.72 -12.61
C THR A 73 -7.91 28.67 -13.40
N SER A 74 -7.33 29.75 -13.92
CA SER A 74 -7.94 30.71 -14.86
C SER A 74 -8.04 30.17 -16.30
N ASP A 75 -7.45 29.02 -16.57
CA ASP A 75 -7.67 28.24 -17.78
C ASP A 75 -8.80 27.25 -17.50
N GLU A 76 -9.89 27.32 -18.28
CA GLU A 76 -10.95 26.32 -18.27
C GLU A 76 -10.35 24.98 -18.72
N PRO A 77 -10.18 23.98 -17.82
CA PRO A 77 -9.72 22.66 -18.23
C PRO A 77 -10.79 22.07 -19.15
N CYS A 78 -10.39 21.53 -20.28
CA CYS A 78 -11.33 20.86 -21.17
C CYS A 78 -11.91 19.62 -20.48
N ASP A 79 -13.23 19.50 -20.43
CA ASP A 79 -13.93 18.39 -19.75
C ASP A 79 -14.00 17.11 -20.61
N PHE A 80 -12.97 16.86 -21.43
CA PHE A 80 -12.93 15.66 -22.26
C PHE A 80 -12.67 14.42 -21.41
N GLU A 81 -13.33 13.32 -21.74
CA GLU A 81 -13.06 12.00 -21.17
C GLU A 81 -11.67 11.51 -21.64
N VAL A 82 -10.89 11.05 -20.67
CA VAL A 82 -9.53 10.53 -20.80
C VAL A 82 -9.50 9.10 -20.30
N TYR A 83 -9.11 8.18 -21.18
CA TYR A 83 -8.87 6.77 -20.87
C TYR A 83 -7.44 6.61 -20.40
N LYS A 84 -7.26 6.08 -19.19
CA LYS A 84 -5.96 5.66 -18.66
C LYS A 84 -5.80 4.17 -18.88
N ILE A 85 -4.91 3.82 -19.80
CA ILE A 85 -4.66 2.43 -20.20
C ILE A 85 -3.30 2.03 -19.66
N GLU A 86 -3.23 0.95 -18.90
CA GLU A 86 -1.98 0.33 -18.49
C GLU A 86 -1.44 -0.58 -19.60
N VAL A 87 -0.16 -0.36 -19.91
CA VAL A 87 0.57 -1.05 -20.96
C VAL A 87 1.68 -1.89 -20.35
N PRO A 88 1.92 -3.12 -20.83
CA PRO A 88 3.05 -3.93 -20.43
C PRO A 88 4.40 -3.19 -20.60
N ALA A 89 5.26 -3.27 -19.59
CA ALA A 89 6.54 -2.55 -19.60
C ALA A 89 7.55 -3.02 -20.67
N ASN A 90 7.29 -4.16 -21.33
CA ASN A 90 8.07 -4.68 -22.46
C ASN A 90 7.61 -4.10 -23.82
N ARG A 91 6.37 -3.61 -23.94
CA ARG A 91 5.77 -3.11 -25.18
C ARG A 91 6.01 -1.62 -25.39
N TYR A 92 7.25 -1.28 -25.74
CA TYR A 92 7.67 0.11 -25.95
C TYR A 92 6.97 0.81 -27.11
N ASP A 93 6.57 0.03 -28.10
CA ASP A 93 5.79 0.50 -29.22
C ASP A 93 4.44 1.05 -28.78
N LEU A 94 3.83 0.51 -27.73
CA LEU A 94 2.49 0.90 -27.30
C LEU A 94 2.47 2.14 -26.39
N VAL A 95 3.62 2.74 -26.07
CA VAL A 95 3.76 3.80 -25.04
C VAL A 95 3.14 5.15 -25.45
N CYS A 96 2.86 5.35 -26.74
CA CYS A 96 2.14 6.52 -27.23
C CYS A 96 0.83 6.15 -27.92
N VAL A 97 -0.01 7.16 -28.08
CA VAL A 97 -1.23 7.04 -28.87
C VAL A 97 -0.89 6.53 -30.26
N GLU A 98 0.18 6.97 -30.92
CA GLU A 98 0.52 6.53 -32.28
C GLU A 98 0.90 5.06 -32.37
N GLY A 99 1.50 4.46 -31.35
CA GLY A 99 1.89 3.06 -31.42
C GLY A 99 0.81 2.12 -30.89
N LEU A 100 0.07 2.53 -29.85
CA LEU A 100 -1.17 1.88 -29.44
C LEU A 100 -2.22 1.96 -30.55
N THR A 101 -2.34 3.11 -31.21
CA THR A 101 -3.19 3.28 -32.36
C THR A 101 -2.54 2.84 -33.67
N ARG A 102 -1.25 2.64 -33.84
CA ARG A 102 -0.77 1.87 -35.00
C ARG A 102 -1.11 0.39 -34.85
N ALA A 103 -1.19 -0.07 -33.60
CA ALA A 103 -1.91 -1.29 -33.27
C ALA A 103 -3.45 -1.13 -33.35
N LEU A 104 -4.01 0.10 -33.41
CA LEU A 104 -5.47 0.41 -33.35
C LEU A 104 -6.11 1.38 -34.44
N HIS A 105 -5.77 2.68 -34.70
CA HIS A 105 -5.52 3.35 -36.06
C HIS A 105 -5.30 4.94 -36.17
N ASN A 106 -4.43 5.63 -35.38
CA ASN A 106 -3.67 6.93 -35.56
C ASN A 106 -4.10 8.42 -35.25
N TYR A 107 -3.68 9.08 -34.13
CA TYR A 107 -3.00 10.45 -33.95
C TYR A 107 -3.04 11.12 -32.54
N ALA A 108 -1.96 11.85 -32.17
CA ALA A 108 -1.68 12.90 -31.14
C ALA A 108 -1.05 12.51 -29.78
N SER A 109 0.29 12.33 -29.72
CA SER A 109 1.05 12.05 -28.48
C SER A 109 2.60 12.19 -28.59
N PHE A 110 3.18 13.06 -29.45
CA PHE A 110 4.66 13.14 -29.58
C PHE A 110 5.43 13.46 -28.30
N ILE A 111 5.05 14.53 -27.60
CA ILE A 111 5.73 14.96 -26.36
C ILE A 111 5.48 13.95 -25.23
N ASP A 112 4.27 13.40 -25.18
CA ASP A 112 3.86 12.41 -24.19
C ASP A 112 4.60 11.06 -24.38
N LEU A 113 4.88 10.66 -25.62
CA LEU A 113 5.77 9.52 -25.91
C LEU A 113 7.16 9.76 -25.30
N GLN A 114 7.76 10.92 -25.59
CA GLN A 114 9.10 11.26 -25.14
C GLN A 114 9.21 11.16 -23.62
N ASP A 115 8.25 11.76 -22.89
CA ASP A 115 8.25 11.74 -21.43
C ASP A 115 8.02 10.34 -20.86
N LYS A 116 7.14 9.53 -21.45
CA LYS A 116 6.92 8.15 -21.00
C LYS A 116 8.12 7.24 -21.26
N LEU A 117 8.80 7.39 -22.40
CA LEU A 117 10.05 6.67 -22.68
C LEU A 117 11.14 7.07 -21.68
N HIS A 118 11.21 8.36 -21.33
CA HIS A 118 12.16 8.88 -20.33
C HIS A 118 11.93 8.28 -18.94
N GLN A 119 10.68 8.22 -18.49
CA GLN A 119 10.34 7.72 -17.16
C GLN A 119 10.57 6.22 -17.04
N ASN A 120 10.22 5.45 -18.08
CA ASN A 120 10.23 4.00 -18.06
C ASN A 120 11.57 3.41 -18.52
N ILE A 121 11.76 3.28 -19.84
CA ILE A 121 12.90 2.58 -20.45
C ILE A 121 14.21 3.26 -20.10
N CYS A 122 14.23 4.58 -20.24
CA CYS A 122 15.41 5.38 -19.99
C CYS A 122 15.73 5.48 -18.49
N ARG A 123 14.90 4.88 -17.62
CA ARG A 123 14.99 4.92 -16.15
C ARG A 123 15.20 6.33 -15.64
N LYS A 124 14.22 7.20 -15.88
CA LYS A 124 14.30 8.62 -15.55
C LYS A 124 15.56 9.28 -16.15
N ARG A 125 15.76 9.09 -17.47
CA ARG A 125 16.90 9.64 -18.23
C ARG A 125 18.31 9.21 -17.79
N THR A 126 18.42 8.22 -16.90
CA THR A 126 19.72 7.73 -16.38
C THR A 126 20.50 6.96 -17.44
N LEU A 127 19.81 6.21 -18.30
CA LEU A 127 20.44 5.41 -19.35
C LEU A 127 20.52 6.16 -20.68
N VAL A 128 19.43 6.83 -21.05
CA VAL A 128 19.23 7.43 -22.37
C VAL A 128 18.43 8.73 -22.19
N ALA A 129 18.81 9.81 -22.87
CA ALA A 129 18.08 11.08 -22.82
C ALA A 129 17.72 11.53 -24.23
N ILE A 130 16.42 11.72 -24.47
CA ILE A 130 15.84 12.09 -25.77
C ILE A 130 15.61 13.60 -25.85
N GLY A 131 16.14 14.26 -26.89
CA GLY A 131 15.90 15.65 -27.23
C GLY A 131 15.32 15.81 -28.64
N THR A 132 14.37 16.74 -28.81
CA THR A 132 13.65 16.99 -30.07
C THR A 132 13.77 18.46 -30.41
N HIS A 133 14.13 18.75 -31.67
CA HIS A 133 14.52 20.10 -32.09
C HIS A 133 14.01 20.40 -33.50
N ASP A 134 13.71 21.67 -33.75
CA ASP A 134 13.36 22.15 -35.09
C ASP A 134 14.64 22.31 -35.92
N LEU A 135 14.81 21.43 -36.92
CA LEU A 135 15.97 21.43 -37.80
C LEU A 135 16.15 22.77 -38.54
N ASN A 136 15.09 23.56 -38.75
CA ASN A 136 15.20 24.85 -39.43
C ASN A 136 15.91 25.92 -38.58
N THR A 137 16.02 25.69 -37.26
CA THR A 137 16.60 26.65 -36.31
C THR A 137 18.08 26.41 -36.02
N ILE A 138 18.64 25.30 -36.50
CA ILE A 138 19.99 24.82 -36.19
C ILE A 138 20.71 24.41 -37.47
N SER A 139 22.03 24.50 -37.51
CA SER A 139 22.79 24.14 -38.72
C SER A 139 23.91 23.16 -38.40
N GLY A 140 24.02 22.06 -39.15
CA GLY A 140 25.09 21.07 -39.00
C GLY A 140 26.45 21.53 -39.56
N PRO A 141 27.56 20.83 -39.25
CA PRO A 141 27.63 19.53 -38.55
C PRO A 141 27.47 19.62 -37.04
N PHE A 142 26.83 18.60 -36.44
CA PHE A 142 26.64 18.49 -34.99
C PHE A 142 27.76 17.66 -34.33
N LYS A 143 28.25 18.09 -33.16
CA LYS A 143 29.33 17.46 -32.39
C LYS A 143 28.88 17.17 -30.96
N TYR A 144 28.88 15.90 -30.56
CA TYR A 144 28.69 15.50 -29.17
C TYR A 144 30.03 15.48 -28.41
N THR A 145 30.13 16.21 -27.29
CA THR A 145 31.33 16.31 -26.47
C THR A 145 30.98 16.50 -24.98
N ALA A 146 31.98 16.55 -24.12
CA ALA A 146 31.80 16.90 -22.71
C ALA A 146 32.71 18.08 -22.33
N ASP A 147 32.10 19.12 -21.78
CA ASP A 147 32.79 20.37 -21.39
C ASP A 147 32.59 20.72 -19.93
N TYR A 148 33.45 21.61 -19.42
CA TYR A 148 33.38 22.07 -18.04
C TYR A 148 32.09 22.90 -17.80
N PRO A 149 31.36 22.71 -16.68
CA PRO A 149 30.11 23.40 -16.41
C PRO A 149 30.17 24.94 -16.47
N LYS A 150 31.36 25.51 -16.22
CA LYS A 150 31.60 26.97 -16.28
C LYS A 150 31.66 27.52 -17.71
N ASN A 151 32.00 26.68 -18.68
CA ASN A 151 32.19 27.07 -20.08
C ASN A 151 30.92 26.93 -20.90
N ILE A 152 29.94 26.16 -20.40
CA ILE A 152 28.69 25.89 -21.07
C ILE A 152 27.71 27.01 -20.72
N ARG A 153 27.28 27.76 -21.73
CA ARG A 153 26.26 28.79 -21.63
C ARG A 153 25.13 28.49 -22.61
N PHE A 154 23.89 28.52 -22.14
CA PHE A 154 22.73 28.41 -23.01
C PHE A 154 21.48 28.99 -22.34
N ILE A 155 20.48 29.29 -23.16
CA ILE A 155 19.16 29.71 -22.73
C ILE A 155 18.28 28.46 -22.67
N PRO A 156 17.84 28.01 -21.47
CA PRO A 156 17.03 26.82 -21.37
C PRO A 156 15.57 27.08 -21.78
N LEU A 157 14.84 25.99 -22.08
CA LEU A 157 13.44 26.05 -22.50
C LEU A 157 12.58 26.78 -21.45
N ASN A 158 11.68 27.65 -21.91
CA ASN A 158 10.81 28.52 -21.09
C ASN A 158 11.55 29.61 -20.28
N GLN A 159 12.79 29.93 -20.61
CA GLN A 159 13.53 31.05 -20.04
C GLN A 159 14.03 32.00 -21.13
N ASN A 160 14.17 33.28 -20.78
CA ASN A 160 14.70 34.31 -21.69
C ASN A 160 16.12 34.77 -21.30
N LYS A 161 16.64 34.25 -20.19
CA LYS A 161 17.96 34.59 -19.66
C LYS A 161 18.95 33.47 -19.96
N GLU A 162 20.16 33.84 -20.34
CA GLU A 162 21.27 32.91 -20.50
C GLU A 162 21.85 32.53 -19.14
N PHE A 163 22.14 31.23 -18.96
CA PHE A 163 22.73 30.71 -17.73
C PHE A 163 23.95 29.85 -18.06
N THR A 164 24.89 29.81 -17.12
CA THR A 164 25.93 28.76 -17.13
C THR A 164 25.37 27.43 -16.64
N ALA A 165 25.95 26.30 -17.04
CA ALA A 165 25.49 24.99 -16.59
C ALA A 165 25.62 24.79 -15.07
N ALA A 166 26.57 25.47 -14.42
CA ALA A 166 26.68 25.50 -12.95
C ALA A 166 25.48 26.22 -12.30
N GLU A 167 25.10 27.39 -12.83
CA GLU A 167 23.95 28.17 -12.35
C GLU A 167 22.62 27.43 -12.61
N LEU A 168 22.51 26.70 -13.73
CA LEU A 168 21.31 25.91 -14.05
C LEU A 168 21.05 24.79 -13.04
N MET A 169 22.10 24.17 -12.51
CA MET A 169 21.96 23.13 -11.48
C MET A 169 21.38 23.68 -10.18
N GLU A 170 21.68 24.94 -9.85
CA GLU A 170 21.09 25.61 -8.70
C GLU A 170 19.66 26.09 -9.01
N PHE A 171 19.45 26.70 -10.17
CA PHE A 171 18.14 27.18 -10.61
C PHE A 171 17.09 26.07 -10.62
N TYR A 172 17.41 24.92 -11.21
CA TYR A 172 16.49 23.79 -11.29
C TYR A 172 16.40 22.95 -10.01
N SER A 173 17.20 23.25 -8.98
CA SER A 173 17.08 22.53 -7.69
C SER A 173 15.76 22.82 -6.97
N ALA A 174 15.12 23.94 -7.30
CA ALA A 174 13.79 24.33 -6.84
C ALA A 174 12.65 23.79 -7.72
N ASP A 175 12.94 23.34 -8.94
CA ASP A 175 11.93 22.87 -9.91
C ASP A 175 11.47 21.45 -9.56
N SER A 176 10.15 21.22 -9.46
CA SER A 176 9.60 19.92 -9.07
C SER A 176 9.80 18.83 -10.13
N HIS A 177 9.87 19.21 -11.41
CA HIS A 177 9.97 18.30 -12.53
C HIS A 177 11.42 17.95 -12.86
N LEU A 178 12.34 18.93 -12.83
CA LEU A 178 13.74 18.72 -13.21
C LEU A 178 14.67 18.33 -12.06
N LYS A 179 14.33 18.67 -10.81
CA LYS A 179 15.11 18.31 -9.60
C LYS A 179 15.49 16.83 -9.50
N PRO A 180 14.62 15.84 -9.84
CA PRO A 180 14.98 14.43 -9.77
C PRO A 180 16.13 14.03 -10.70
N TYR A 181 16.38 14.79 -11.78
CA TYR A 181 17.37 14.45 -12.80
C TYR A 181 18.74 15.11 -12.60
N LEU A 182 18.81 16.20 -11.82
CA LEU A 182 20.07 16.92 -11.58
C LEU A 182 21.18 16.02 -11.01
N PRO A 183 20.93 15.11 -10.04
CA PRO A 183 21.96 14.26 -9.47
C PRO A 183 22.65 13.33 -10.48
N ILE A 184 22.08 13.12 -11.67
CA ILE A 184 22.66 12.25 -12.71
C ILE A 184 24.03 12.78 -13.17
N ILE A 185 24.13 14.10 -13.37
CA ILE A 185 25.35 14.75 -13.88
C ILE A 185 25.97 15.76 -12.91
N ARG A 186 25.27 16.19 -11.85
CA ARG A 186 25.73 17.25 -10.92
C ARG A 186 27.13 17.01 -10.33
N ASP A 187 27.47 15.76 -10.04
CA ASP A 187 28.75 15.39 -9.40
C ASP A 187 29.86 15.04 -10.42
N LYS A 188 29.63 15.26 -11.72
CA LYS A 188 30.59 14.95 -12.77
C LYS A 188 31.45 16.17 -13.10
N GLU A 189 32.72 15.92 -13.42
CA GLU A 189 33.68 16.99 -13.74
C GLU A 189 33.32 17.74 -15.03
N ARG A 190 32.75 17.03 -16.01
CA ARG A 190 32.33 17.56 -17.31
C ARG A 190 30.90 17.15 -17.60
N TYR A 191 30.15 18.04 -18.25
CA TYR A 191 28.76 17.80 -18.62
C TYR A 191 28.66 17.47 -20.11
N PRO A 192 27.80 16.49 -20.47
CA PRO A 192 27.54 16.17 -21.85
C PRO A 192 26.83 17.35 -22.53
N VAL A 193 27.38 17.79 -23.65
CA VAL A 193 26.82 18.86 -24.50
C VAL A 193 26.98 18.48 -25.95
N ILE A 194 26.05 18.93 -26.77
CA ILE A 194 26.10 18.72 -28.21
C ILE A 194 26.15 20.11 -28.84
N TYR A 195 26.88 20.24 -29.92
CA TYR A 195 27.14 21.52 -30.55
C TYR A 195 26.78 21.40 -32.03
N ASP A 196 25.82 22.18 -32.52
CA ASP A 196 25.64 22.43 -33.94
C ASP A 196 26.85 23.20 -34.49
N ALA A 197 26.89 23.51 -35.78
CA ALA A 197 27.96 24.32 -36.35
C ALA A 197 28.11 25.69 -35.66
N ASN A 198 27.06 26.13 -34.95
CA ASN A 198 27.02 27.34 -34.14
C ASN A 198 27.11 27.10 -32.61
N GLY A 199 27.19 25.85 -32.13
CA GLY A 199 27.23 25.46 -30.72
C GLY A 199 25.94 25.00 -29.99
N VAL A 200 25.00 24.22 -30.57
CA VAL A 200 23.74 23.73 -29.90
C VAL A 200 23.45 22.18 -29.92
N ALA A 201 22.73 21.60 -28.91
CA ALA A 201 22.81 20.16 -28.50
C ALA A 201 21.61 19.16 -28.67
N ILE A 202 21.74 17.83 -29.06
CA ILE A 202 20.66 16.77 -29.26
C ILE A 202 21.03 15.22 -29.32
N ILE A 203 20.24 14.23 -28.77
CA ILE A 203 20.14 12.76 -29.20
C ILE A 203 18.78 12.05 -28.90
N VAL A 204 18.45 10.95 -29.65
CA VAL A 204 17.75 9.63 -29.42
C VAL A 204 16.61 9.36 -30.42
N LEU A 205 16.93 8.59 -31.46
CA LEU A 205 16.31 8.72 -32.77
C LEU A 205 15.31 7.58 -33.10
N ASP A 206 15.69 6.32 -32.91
CA ASP A 206 15.05 5.18 -33.59
C ASP A 206 13.57 4.92 -33.24
N THR A 207 13.22 4.85 -31.95
CA THR A 207 11.83 4.56 -31.54
C THR A 207 10.87 5.71 -31.91
N VAL A 208 11.34 6.95 -31.77
CA VAL A 208 10.59 8.15 -32.14
C VAL A 208 10.40 8.19 -33.66
N VAL A 209 11.47 7.92 -34.40
CA VAL A 209 11.49 7.93 -35.85
C VAL A 209 10.53 6.91 -36.45
N VAL A 210 10.49 5.67 -35.94
CA VAL A 210 9.57 4.64 -36.42
C VAL A 210 8.09 5.01 -36.17
N MET A 211 7.79 5.74 -35.09
CA MET A 211 6.42 6.12 -34.75
C MET A 211 5.91 7.36 -35.49
N PHE A 212 6.79 8.33 -35.78
CA PHE A 212 6.42 9.63 -36.35
C PHE A 212 6.72 9.80 -37.84
N SER A 213 7.50 8.91 -38.45
CA SER A 213 7.79 8.91 -39.90
C SER A 213 6.54 8.86 -40.79
N GLN A 214 5.39 8.43 -40.27
CA GLN A 214 4.10 8.52 -40.97
C GLN A 214 3.67 9.97 -41.30
N TYR A 215 4.17 10.97 -40.58
CA TYR A 215 3.84 12.39 -40.78
C TYR A 215 4.88 13.15 -41.60
N SER A 216 5.93 12.45 -42.04
CA SER A 216 6.86 12.95 -43.04
C SER A 216 6.12 13.27 -44.34
N ARG A 217 6.62 14.26 -45.09
CA ARG A 217 6.06 14.64 -46.41
C ARG A 217 5.96 13.42 -47.35
N GLU A 218 7.00 12.58 -47.33
CA GLU A 218 6.95 11.22 -47.84
C GLU A 218 6.70 10.28 -46.67
N ARG A 219 5.52 9.63 -46.66
CA ARG A 219 5.09 8.80 -45.55
C ARG A 219 6.05 7.63 -45.34
N PHE A 220 6.41 7.37 -44.09
CA PHE A 220 7.32 6.30 -43.66
C PHE A 220 8.74 6.43 -44.21
N THR A 221 9.11 7.62 -44.70
CA THR A 221 10.48 7.95 -45.10
C THR A 221 11.16 8.76 -44.01
N ILE A 222 12.44 8.45 -43.79
CA ILE A 222 13.28 9.08 -42.80
C ILE A 222 14.61 9.40 -43.48
N GLU A 223 15.12 10.61 -43.23
CA GLU A 223 16.43 11.01 -43.71
C GLU A 223 17.52 10.34 -42.82
N PRO A 224 18.42 9.54 -43.40
CA PRO A 224 19.47 8.89 -42.64
C PRO A 224 20.49 9.91 -42.13
N VAL A 225 20.88 9.79 -40.85
CA VAL A 225 21.90 10.65 -40.23
C VAL A 225 23.20 9.85 -40.07
N GLU A 226 24.33 10.43 -40.50
CA GLU A 226 25.64 9.83 -40.30
C GLU A 226 26.20 10.21 -38.92
N VAL A 227 26.43 9.21 -38.07
CA VAL A 227 27.07 9.39 -36.76
C VAL A 227 28.54 8.96 -36.86
N VAL A 228 29.44 9.93 -36.73
CA VAL A 228 30.89 9.70 -36.76
C VAL A 228 31.41 9.55 -35.33
N TYR A 229 31.88 8.36 -34.96
CA TYR A 229 32.54 8.13 -33.68
C TYR A 229 34.06 8.30 -33.81
N GLU A 230 34.74 8.68 -32.74
CA GLU A 230 36.21 8.87 -32.72
C GLU A 230 37.02 7.61 -33.10
N LYS A 231 36.44 6.41 -32.96
CA LYS A 231 37.13 5.13 -33.19
C LYS A 231 36.52 4.23 -34.27
N ASP A 232 35.33 4.55 -34.78
CA ASP A 232 34.60 3.65 -35.69
C ASP A 232 33.55 4.44 -36.49
N ASN A 233 33.61 4.41 -37.82
CA ASN A 233 32.54 4.97 -38.66
C ASN A 233 31.39 3.95 -38.75
N ARG A 234 30.47 3.98 -37.79
CA ARG A 234 29.25 3.16 -37.83
C ARG A 234 28.08 3.98 -38.33
N LYS A 235 27.51 3.56 -39.46
CA LYS A 235 26.19 4.02 -39.89
C LYS A 235 25.14 3.20 -39.15
N GLU A 236 24.43 3.82 -38.23
CA GLU A 236 23.26 3.22 -37.59
C GLU A 236 22.10 3.23 -38.60
N ALA A 237 21.52 2.07 -38.84
CA ALA A 237 20.40 1.90 -39.76
C ALA A 237 19.33 1.06 -39.04
N LEU A 238 18.06 1.40 -39.28
CA LEU A 238 16.92 0.61 -38.85
C LEU A 238 16.98 -0.75 -39.55
N LYS A 239 17.44 -1.79 -38.85
CA LYS A 239 17.55 -3.15 -39.38
C LYS A 239 16.39 -4.00 -38.87
N SER A 240 15.61 -4.54 -39.79
CA SER A 240 14.68 -5.62 -39.49
C SER A 240 15.47 -6.90 -39.20
N ARG A 241 15.03 -7.66 -38.19
CA ARG A 241 15.63 -8.94 -37.84
C ARG A 241 14.79 -10.05 -38.43
N GLU A 242 15.42 -11.14 -38.86
CA GLU A 242 14.71 -12.31 -39.36
C GLU A 242 14.92 -13.48 -38.40
N LEU A 243 13.83 -14.14 -38.01
CA LEU A 243 13.82 -15.29 -37.13
C LEU A 243 13.08 -16.45 -37.82
N MET A 244 13.69 -17.63 -37.78
CA MET A 244 13.12 -18.85 -38.33
C MET A 244 12.51 -19.64 -37.18
N VAL A 245 11.21 -19.93 -37.24
CA VAL A 245 10.49 -20.57 -36.13
C VAL A 245 9.79 -21.82 -36.59
N ARG A 246 9.76 -22.83 -35.72
CA ARG A 246 9.07 -24.10 -35.97
C ARG A 246 7.64 -24.07 -35.43
N VAL A 247 6.69 -24.38 -36.31
CA VAL A 247 5.25 -24.41 -35.98
C VAL A 247 4.96 -25.47 -34.91
N SER A 248 5.58 -26.65 -35.05
CA SER A 248 5.49 -27.73 -34.05
C SER A 248 5.95 -27.33 -32.64
N GLU A 249 6.98 -26.49 -32.54
CA GLU A 249 7.51 -26.04 -31.25
C GLU A 249 6.57 -25.04 -30.57
N ILE A 250 6.01 -24.09 -31.34
CA ILE A 250 4.99 -23.15 -30.84
C ILE A 250 3.74 -23.92 -30.38
N ASN A 251 3.27 -24.87 -31.19
CA ASN A 251 2.11 -25.70 -30.86
C ASN A 251 2.33 -26.49 -29.57
N THR A 252 3.53 -27.06 -29.38
CA THR A 252 3.86 -27.83 -28.17
C THR A 252 3.96 -26.95 -26.93
N LYS A 253 4.54 -25.74 -27.04
CA LYS A 253 4.73 -24.82 -25.91
C LYS A 253 3.42 -24.28 -25.35
N ILE A 254 2.48 -23.90 -26.22
CA ILE A 254 1.22 -23.26 -25.80
C ILE A 254 0.06 -24.25 -25.75
N GLY A 255 0.18 -25.38 -26.44
CA GLY A 255 -0.89 -26.37 -26.55
C GLY A 255 -1.86 -26.10 -27.70
N PHE A 256 -1.39 -25.45 -28.77
CA PHE A 256 -2.16 -25.21 -29.99
C PHE A 256 -2.22 -26.43 -30.91
N GLN A 257 -3.21 -26.40 -31.80
CA GLN A 257 -3.28 -27.24 -32.99
C GLN A 257 -3.53 -26.32 -34.19
N LEU A 258 -2.57 -25.43 -34.46
CA LEU A 258 -2.63 -24.47 -35.56
C LEU A 258 -1.73 -24.92 -36.71
N ASP A 259 -2.20 -24.68 -37.92
CA ASP A 259 -1.45 -24.81 -39.17
C ASP A 259 -0.55 -23.58 -39.40
N SER A 260 0.42 -23.71 -40.31
CA SER A 260 1.38 -22.65 -40.61
C SER A 260 0.74 -21.39 -41.20
N GLU A 261 -0.34 -21.53 -41.98
CA GLU A 261 -1.00 -20.40 -42.63
C GLU A 261 -1.78 -19.57 -41.62
N THR A 262 -2.60 -20.20 -40.79
CA THR A 262 -3.32 -19.52 -39.70
C THR A 262 -2.33 -18.86 -38.73
N MET A 263 -1.20 -19.51 -38.41
CA MET A 263 -0.19 -18.92 -37.51
C MET A 263 0.46 -17.68 -38.12
N ALA A 264 0.72 -17.67 -39.44
CA ALA A 264 1.23 -16.48 -40.12
C ALA A 264 0.22 -15.33 -40.13
N GLU A 265 -1.08 -15.61 -40.32
CA GLU A 265 -2.15 -14.61 -40.23
C GLU A 265 -2.23 -13.98 -38.83
N LEU A 266 -2.15 -14.81 -37.78
CA LEU A 266 -2.16 -14.36 -36.38
C LEU A 266 -0.95 -13.47 -36.06
N LEU A 267 0.24 -13.83 -36.54
CA LEU A 267 1.44 -12.99 -36.41
C LEU A 267 1.29 -11.66 -37.17
N GLY A 268 0.64 -11.68 -38.33
CA GLY A 268 0.28 -10.47 -39.08
C GLY A 268 -0.58 -9.51 -38.27
N ARG A 269 -1.54 -10.01 -37.49
CA ARG A 269 -2.36 -9.21 -36.57
C ARG A 269 -1.54 -8.57 -35.44
N MET A 270 -0.39 -9.16 -35.09
CA MET A 270 0.57 -8.61 -34.12
C MET A 270 1.65 -7.73 -34.76
N SER A 271 1.44 -7.28 -36.00
CA SER A 271 2.39 -6.47 -36.75
C SER A 271 3.74 -7.17 -37.00
N LEU A 272 3.74 -8.50 -37.12
CA LEU A 272 4.89 -9.30 -37.53
C LEU A 272 4.66 -9.88 -38.92
N GLU A 273 5.55 -9.59 -39.86
CA GLU A 273 5.47 -10.16 -41.20
C GLU A 273 5.97 -11.60 -41.16
N ALA A 274 5.08 -12.56 -41.38
CA ALA A 274 5.39 -13.99 -41.36
C ALA A 274 5.19 -14.61 -42.74
N ASN A 275 6.23 -15.24 -43.28
CA ASN A 275 6.21 -15.97 -44.54
C ASN A 275 6.37 -17.47 -44.29
N VAL A 276 5.49 -18.28 -44.88
CA VAL A 276 5.57 -19.74 -44.80
C VAL A 276 6.66 -20.23 -45.76
N ILE A 277 7.69 -20.90 -45.24
CA ILE A 277 8.73 -21.54 -46.08
C ILE A 277 8.41 -23.01 -46.30
N THR A 278 7.96 -23.69 -45.25
CA THR A 278 7.50 -25.09 -45.28
C THR A 278 6.33 -25.25 -44.31
N GLU A 279 5.60 -26.36 -44.39
CA GLU A 279 4.49 -26.68 -43.48
C GLU A 279 4.87 -26.61 -41.98
N ASN A 280 6.15 -26.79 -41.63
CA ASN A 280 6.62 -26.75 -40.25
C ASN A 280 7.54 -25.55 -39.94
N THR A 281 7.85 -24.67 -40.90
CA THR A 281 8.81 -23.58 -40.70
C THR A 281 8.28 -22.25 -41.23
N LEU A 282 8.22 -21.26 -40.34
CA LEU A 282 7.85 -19.88 -40.62
C LEU A 282 9.08 -18.98 -40.55
N LYS A 283 9.21 -18.08 -41.51
CA LYS A 283 10.17 -16.97 -41.46
C LYS A 283 9.44 -15.72 -41.00
N VAL A 284 9.79 -15.25 -39.81
CA VAL A 284 9.20 -14.06 -39.19
C VAL A 284 10.19 -12.91 -39.31
N THR A 285 9.76 -11.85 -39.98
CA THR A 285 10.49 -10.59 -40.06
C THR A 285 10.01 -9.68 -38.94
N ILE A 286 10.91 -9.39 -38.02
CA ILE A 286 10.66 -8.55 -36.86
C ILE A 286 10.97 -7.10 -37.23
N PRO A 287 9.96 -6.21 -37.20
CA PRO A 287 10.18 -4.81 -37.48
C PRO A 287 11.03 -4.17 -36.37
N PRO A 288 11.76 -3.09 -36.67
CA PRO A 288 12.59 -2.41 -35.69
C PRO A 288 11.80 -1.82 -34.52
N SER A 289 10.46 -1.71 -34.60
CA SER A 289 9.61 -1.31 -33.48
C SER A 289 9.46 -2.35 -32.37
N ARG A 290 9.61 -3.65 -32.69
CA ARG A 290 9.40 -4.77 -31.76
C ARG A 290 10.74 -5.21 -31.17
N HIS A 291 11.20 -4.45 -30.17
CA HIS A 291 12.49 -4.71 -29.48
C HIS A 291 12.41 -5.83 -28.45
N ASP A 292 11.20 -6.14 -27.98
CA ASP A 292 10.91 -7.17 -26.99
C ASP A 292 11.08 -8.60 -27.51
N ILE A 293 10.97 -8.81 -28.82
CA ILE A 293 11.18 -10.12 -29.44
C ILE A 293 12.67 -10.42 -29.50
N LEU A 294 13.12 -11.36 -28.68
CA LEU A 294 14.50 -11.83 -28.57
C LEU A 294 14.63 -13.33 -28.84
N HIS A 295 13.56 -14.09 -28.62
CA HIS A 295 13.51 -15.54 -28.69
C HIS A 295 12.24 -16.05 -29.39
N GLU A 296 12.25 -17.29 -29.85
CA GLU A 296 11.07 -17.97 -30.42
C GLU A 296 9.88 -18.04 -29.45
N CYS A 297 10.12 -17.90 -28.15
CA CYS A 297 9.06 -17.90 -27.14
C CYS A 297 8.22 -16.62 -27.18
N ASP A 298 8.82 -15.48 -27.57
CA ASP A 298 8.10 -14.20 -27.69
C ASP A 298 7.18 -14.23 -28.92
N ILE A 299 7.60 -14.93 -29.98
CA ILE A 299 6.74 -15.21 -31.14
C ILE A 299 5.58 -16.13 -30.74
N ALA A 300 5.85 -17.14 -29.90
CA ALA A 300 4.80 -17.99 -29.36
C ALA A 300 3.79 -17.17 -28.52
N GLU A 301 4.27 -16.29 -27.65
CA GLU A 301 3.43 -15.36 -26.87
C GLU A 301 2.51 -14.53 -27.79
N ASP A 302 3.06 -13.90 -28.84
CA ASP A 302 2.28 -13.10 -29.80
C ASP A 302 1.21 -13.92 -30.52
N VAL A 303 1.52 -15.17 -30.92
CA VAL A 303 0.52 -16.10 -31.48
C VAL A 303 -0.58 -16.36 -30.45
N GLY A 304 -0.21 -16.50 -29.18
CA GLY A 304 -1.17 -16.76 -28.11
C GLY A 304 -2.11 -15.61 -27.81
N VAL A 305 -1.59 -14.38 -27.80
CA VAL A 305 -2.39 -13.16 -27.68
C VAL A 305 -3.31 -13.01 -28.88
N ALA A 306 -2.79 -13.16 -30.11
CA ALA A 306 -3.58 -13.01 -31.33
C ALA A 306 -4.72 -14.05 -31.45
N TYR A 307 -4.47 -15.28 -30.99
CA TYR A 307 -5.48 -16.33 -30.92
C TYR A 307 -6.55 -16.02 -29.86
N GLY A 308 -6.10 -15.49 -28.71
CA GLY A 308 -6.90 -15.16 -27.54
C GLY A 308 -6.87 -16.28 -26.51
N TYR A 309 -6.27 -16.03 -25.34
CA TYR A 309 -6.07 -17.05 -24.31
C TYR A 309 -7.36 -17.71 -23.79
N ASN A 310 -8.48 -17.01 -23.83
CA ASN A 310 -9.77 -17.57 -23.41
C ASN A 310 -10.26 -18.73 -24.31
N LYS A 311 -9.78 -18.81 -25.55
CA LYS A 311 -10.12 -19.89 -26.50
C LYS A 311 -9.29 -21.15 -26.28
N LEU A 312 -8.24 -21.08 -25.45
CA LEU A 312 -7.40 -22.23 -25.15
C LEU A 312 -8.17 -23.27 -24.34
N VAL A 313 -8.12 -24.51 -24.80
CA VAL A 313 -8.68 -25.65 -24.06
C VAL A 313 -7.80 -25.90 -22.85
N ARG A 314 -8.36 -25.69 -21.65
CA ARG A 314 -7.66 -25.98 -20.39
C ARG A 314 -7.44 -27.49 -20.28
N ARG A 315 -6.17 -27.90 -20.21
CA ARG A 315 -5.78 -29.30 -20.00
C ARG A 315 -5.05 -29.43 -18.66
N LEU A 316 -5.29 -30.51 -17.96
CA LEU A 316 -4.49 -30.87 -16.80
C LEU A 316 -3.18 -31.52 -17.28
N PRO A 317 -2.04 -31.24 -16.63
CA PRO A 317 -0.81 -31.94 -16.95
C PRO A 317 -0.96 -33.44 -16.65
N GLU A 318 -0.47 -34.29 -17.55
CA GLU A 318 -0.59 -35.75 -17.45
C GLU A 318 0.34 -36.39 -16.41
N SER A 319 1.12 -35.58 -15.70
CA SER A 319 2.04 -36.04 -14.66
C SER A 319 1.31 -36.29 -13.34
N ASN A 320 1.27 -37.55 -12.89
CA ASN A 320 0.83 -37.88 -11.54
C ASN A 320 2.00 -37.75 -10.55
N THR A 321 1.83 -36.93 -9.51
CA THR A 321 2.85 -36.71 -8.48
C THR A 321 2.30 -37.00 -7.08
N VAL A 322 3.05 -37.75 -6.27
CA VAL A 322 2.69 -37.99 -4.87
C VAL A 322 3.16 -36.80 -4.02
N ALA A 323 2.22 -36.07 -3.44
CA ALA A 323 2.54 -34.94 -2.56
C ALA A 323 3.12 -35.42 -1.22
N LYS A 324 4.14 -34.71 -0.71
CA LYS A 324 4.73 -34.96 0.62
C LYS A 324 4.69 -33.68 1.44
N ALA A 325 4.07 -33.74 2.62
CA ALA A 325 4.07 -32.62 3.55
C ALA A 325 5.48 -32.39 4.12
N PHE A 326 5.89 -31.12 4.23
CA PHE A 326 7.13 -30.77 4.92
C PHE A 326 6.98 -31.10 6.42
N PRO A 327 7.87 -31.94 7.02
CA PRO A 327 7.69 -32.44 8.39
C PRO A 327 7.50 -31.34 9.44
N LEU A 328 8.23 -30.22 9.32
CA LEU A 328 8.11 -29.08 10.24
C LEU A 328 6.73 -28.42 10.16
N ASN A 329 6.17 -28.28 8.96
CA ASN A 329 4.84 -27.70 8.75
C ASN A 329 3.78 -28.62 9.35
N LYS A 330 3.88 -29.92 9.07
CA LYS A 330 2.98 -30.93 9.62
C LYS A 330 2.98 -30.90 11.14
N LEU A 331 4.16 -30.88 11.76
CA LEU A 331 4.29 -30.77 13.23
C LEU A 331 3.67 -29.46 13.75
N SER A 332 3.98 -28.34 13.11
CA SER A 332 3.45 -27.03 13.52
C SER A 332 1.92 -26.96 13.43
N ASP A 333 1.34 -27.58 12.42
CA ASP A 333 -0.12 -27.60 12.22
C ASP A 333 -0.82 -28.49 13.25
N LEU A 334 -0.21 -29.63 13.61
CA LEU A 334 -0.69 -30.48 14.72
C LEU A 334 -0.64 -29.73 16.07
N LEU A 335 0.50 -29.10 16.37
CA LEU A 335 0.66 -28.30 17.60
C LEU A 335 -0.34 -27.15 17.67
N ARG A 336 -0.60 -26.46 16.54
CA ARG A 336 -1.57 -25.36 16.50
C ARG A 336 -2.97 -25.83 16.87
N GLY A 337 -3.42 -26.97 16.33
CA GLY A 337 -4.74 -27.52 16.64
C GLY A 337 -4.90 -27.81 18.14
N GLU A 338 -3.86 -28.40 18.74
CA GLU A 338 -3.85 -28.71 20.17
C GLU A 338 -3.80 -27.45 21.05
N VAL A 339 -2.95 -26.48 20.70
CA VAL A 339 -2.85 -25.19 21.42
C VAL A 339 -4.19 -24.44 21.35
N ALA A 340 -4.87 -24.44 20.21
CA ALA A 340 -6.22 -23.87 20.09
C ALA A 340 -7.23 -24.61 20.99
N ALA A 341 -7.18 -25.94 21.04
CA ALA A 341 -8.03 -26.75 21.92
C ALA A 341 -7.78 -26.50 23.42
N THR A 342 -6.62 -25.92 23.78
CA THR A 342 -6.28 -25.52 25.15
C THR A 342 -6.83 -24.14 25.53
N GLY A 343 -7.54 -23.46 24.63
CA GLY A 343 -8.12 -22.14 24.85
C GLY A 343 -7.18 -20.97 24.53
N TRP A 344 -6.05 -21.23 23.88
CA TRP A 344 -5.12 -20.19 23.45
C TRP A 344 -5.47 -19.67 22.06
N THR A 345 -5.33 -18.36 21.87
CA THR A 345 -5.60 -17.69 20.59
C THR A 345 -4.31 -17.45 19.82
N GLU A 346 -4.26 -17.87 18.55
CA GLU A 346 -3.13 -17.60 17.66
C GLU A 346 -3.09 -16.11 17.26
N ALA A 347 -1.87 -15.56 17.14
CA ALA A 347 -1.63 -14.20 16.64
C ALA A 347 -0.63 -14.22 15.46
N LEU A 348 -0.82 -13.33 14.47
CA LEU A 348 0.19 -12.96 13.49
C LEU A 348 0.78 -11.60 13.83
N ASN A 349 2.10 -11.54 13.81
CA ASN A 349 2.86 -10.32 14.03
C ASN A 349 3.69 -10.03 12.78
N PHE A 350 3.96 -8.76 12.53
CA PHE A 350 4.90 -8.35 11.49
C PHE A 350 6.27 -9.00 11.71
N ALA A 351 6.92 -9.39 10.61
CA ALA A 351 8.29 -9.90 10.65
C ALA A 351 9.31 -8.77 10.89
N LEU A 352 8.92 -7.53 10.60
CA LEU A 352 9.74 -6.33 10.79
C LEU A 352 9.26 -5.56 12.01
N CYS A 353 10.21 -5.01 12.75
CA CYS A 353 9.97 -4.19 13.94
C CYS A 353 10.97 -3.04 14.05
N SER A 354 10.74 -2.15 15.02
CA SER A 354 11.70 -1.09 15.33
C SER A 354 12.88 -1.64 16.14
N ARG A 355 14.01 -0.95 16.10
CA ARG A 355 15.19 -1.32 16.92
C ARG A 355 14.84 -1.34 18.40
N GLU A 356 14.09 -0.34 18.86
CA GLU A 356 13.65 -0.21 20.25
C GLU A 356 12.81 -1.39 20.73
N ASP A 357 11.98 -1.97 19.85
CA ASP A 357 11.11 -3.08 20.21
C ASP A 357 11.88 -4.33 20.62
N ILE A 358 13.05 -4.56 20.00
CA ILE A 358 13.87 -5.74 20.28
C ILE A 358 14.98 -5.47 21.29
N SER A 359 15.36 -4.20 21.49
CA SER A 359 16.45 -3.82 22.39
C SER A 359 15.98 -3.08 23.63
N THR A 360 15.79 -1.76 23.55
CA THR A 360 15.53 -0.87 24.67
C THR A 360 14.31 -1.30 25.48
N ARG A 361 13.21 -1.66 24.80
CA ARG A 361 11.96 -2.08 25.47
C ARG A 361 12.05 -3.45 26.11
N LEU A 362 12.96 -4.32 25.62
CA LEU A 362 13.27 -5.60 26.25
C LEU A 362 14.46 -5.51 27.23
N ARG A 363 15.07 -4.33 27.38
CA ARG A 363 16.28 -4.11 28.20
C ARG A 363 17.46 -5.02 27.79
N ASP A 364 17.56 -5.30 26.49
CA ASP A 364 18.64 -6.12 25.91
C ASP A 364 19.31 -5.40 24.74
N GLU A 365 20.33 -4.60 25.03
CA GLU A 365 21.05 -3.86 23.99
C GLU A 365 21.82 -4.78 23.03
N LYS A 366 22.25 -5.96 23.51
CA LYS A 366 23.00 -6.95 22.70
C LYS A 366 22.13 -7.59 21.64
N ALA A 367 20.81 -7.55 21.79
CA ALA A 367 19.88 -8.05 20.79
C ALA A 367 20.06 -7.36 19.41
N LEU A 368 20.57 -6.13 19.36
CA LEU A 368 20.81 -5.41 18.11
C LEU A 368 22.01 -5.93 17.31
N GLU A 369 22.99 -6.54 17.97
CA GLU A 369 24.20 -7.06 17.33
C GLU A 369 23.86 -8.25 16.41
N ASN A 370 22.91 -9.08 16.85
CA ASN A 370 22.46 -10.27 16.10
C ASN A 370 21.24 -9.99 15.21
N ALA A 371 20.71 -8.76 15.21
CA ALA A 371 19.54 -8.39 14.42
C ALA A 371 19.93 -8.01 12.99
N VAL A 372 19.08 -8.37 12.03
CA VAL A 372 19.23 -7.96 10.62
C VAL A 372 18.64 -6.55 10.46
N HIS A 373 19.48 -5.60 10.04
CA HIS A 373 19.09 -4.19 9.84
C HIS A 373 18.71 -3.91 8.39
N ILE A 374 17.60 -3.18 8.22
CA ILE A 374 17.16 -2.69 6.91
C ILE A 374 17.90 -1.39 6.61
N SER A 375 18.50 -1.29 5.41
CA SER A 375 19.31 -0.12 5.03
C SER A 375 18.50 1.17 4.98
N ASN A 376 17.42 1.21 4.19
CA ASN A 376 16.61 2.41 3.94
C ASN A 376 15.13 2.15 4.28
N PRO A 377 14.79 2.00 5.58
CA PRO A 377 13.43 1.72 5.99
C PRO A 377 12.54 2.96 5.76
N LYS A 378 11.35 2.76 5.18
CA LYS A 378 10.38 3.85 4.96
C LYS A 378 9.78 4.39 6.26
N THR A 379 9.64 3.52 7.27
CA THR A 379 9.07 3.86 8.58
C THR A 379 9.98 3.35 9.69
N GLN A 380 9.92 3.99 10.85
CA GLN A 380 10.72 3.58 12.01
C GLN A 380 10.30 2.20 12.56
N GLU A 381 9.08 1.76 12.28
CA GLU A 381 8.58 0.45 12.67
C GLU A 381 9.18 -0.71 11.88
N PHE A 382 9.87 -0.44 10.77
CA PHE A 382 10.46 -1.46 9.89
C PHE A 382 11.97 -1.31 9.76
N GLN A 383 12.67 -1.08 10.87
CA GLN A 383 14.12 -0.90 10.88
C GLN A 383 14.90 -2.22 10.94
N VAL A 384 14.35 -3.23 11.59
CA VAL A 384 15.02 -4.51 11.82
C VAL A 384 14.07 -5.68 11.60
N ALA A 385 14.61 -6.83 11.22
CA ALA A 385 13.89 -8.09 11.26
C ALA A 385 13.80 -8.60 12.71
N ARG A 386 12.64 -9.15 13.08
CA ARG A 386 12.39 -9.63 14.45
C ARG A 386 13.36 -10.74 14.85
N SER A 387 13.95 -10.60 16.03
CA SER A 387 14.77 -11.65 16.67
C SER A 387 13.96 -12.54 17.62
N SER A 388 12.84 -12.02 18.13
CA SER A 388 11.92 -12.67 19.07
C SER A 388 10.46 -12.34 18.73
N LEU A 389 9.52 -13.22 19.11
CA LEU A 389 8.08 -12.96 18.95
C LEU A 389 7.48 -12.12 20.10
N LEU A 390 8.18 -12.01 21.22
CA LEU A 390 7.68 -11.34 22.42
C LEU A 390 7.26 -9.88 22.16
N PRO A 391 8.05 -9.02 21.47
CA PRO A 391 7.64 -7.64 21.22
C PRO A 391 6.37 -7.54 20.39
N GLY A 392 6.24 -8.41 19.38
CA GLY A 392 5.04 -8.50 18.56
C GLY A 392 3.83 -8.83 19.43
N LEU A 393 3.91 -9.90 20.22
CA LEU A 393 2.80 -10.33 21.08
C LEU A 393 2.42 -9.27 22.12
N MET A 394 3.40 -8.55 22.67
CA MET A 394 3.13 -7.43 23.60
C MET A 394 2.39 -6.29 22.91
N LYS A 395 2.74 -5.95 21.66
CA LYS A 395 1.97 -4.98 20.86
C LYS A 395 0.55 -5.48 20.60
N THR A 396 0.39 -6.77 20.30
CA THR A 396 -0.93 -7.38 20.12
C THR A 396 -1.78 -7.31 21.39
N LEU A 397 -1.18 -7.48 22.58
CA LEU A 397 -1.90 -7.32 23.85
C LEU A 397 -2.30 -5.85 24.12
N LEU A 398 -1.49 -4.90 23.67
CA LEU A 398 -1.79 -3.47 23.77
C LEU A 398 -2.94 -3.06 22.82
N SER A 399 -3.02 -3.67 21.64
CA SER A 399 -4.08 -3.45 20.67
C SER A 399 -5.20 -4.49 20.82
N ASN A 400 -6.31 -4.14 21.47
CA ASN A 400 -7.51 -4.99 21.48
C ASN A 400 -8.15 -5.04 20.08
N HIS A 401 -7.56 -5.81 19.17
CA HIS A 401 -8.14 -6.42 17.96
C HIS A 401 -7.02 -6.78 16.98
N VAL A 402 -6.76 -8.07 16.79
CA VAL A 402 -6.28 -8.57 15.50
C VAL A 402 -6.67 -10.05 15.36
N GLY A 403 -7.53 -10.34 14.39
CA GLY A 403 -7.64 -11.68 13.81
C GLY A 403 -6.88 -11.70 12.50
N ALA A 404 -5.72 -12.35 12.43
CA ALA A 404 -5.01 -12.72 11.19
C ALA A 404 -3.73 -13.55 11.49
N ARG A 405 -3.15 -14.23 10.48
CA ARG A 405 -2.44 -15.54 10.55
C ARG A 405 -1.07 -15.65 9.84
N ASN A 406 -0.05 -16.17 10.57
CA ASN A 406 1.23 -16.89 10.24
C ASN A 406 2.67 -16.25 10.14
N GLU A 407 3.58 -16.62 11.07
CA GLU A 407 4.87 -17.31 10.85
C GLU A 407 5.41 -17.93 12.18
N ARG A 408 6.31 -18.92 12.09
CA ARG A 408 6.45 -20.03 13.06
C ARG A 408 7.60 -19.91 14.07
N ARG A 409 7.29 -19.39 15.26
CA ARG A 409 7.88 -19.81 16.54
C ARG A 409 6.73 -19.91 17.56
N LEU A 410 6.82 -20.80 18.55
CA LEU A 410 5.80 -20.88 19.59
C LEU A 410 6.18 -19.89 20.70
N ALA A 411 5.37 -18.86 20.88
CA ALA A 411 5.45 -17.95 22.01
C ALA A 411 4.04 -17.79 22.59
N ALA A 412 3.93 -17.95 23.91
CA ALA A 412 2.67 -17.92 24.63
C ALA A 412 2.78 -16.86 25.73
N VAL A 413 1.81 -15.95 25.79
CA VAL A 413 1.73 -14.91 26.83
C VAL A 413 0.39 -15.03 27.54
N PHE A 414 0.44 -15.23 28.87
CA PHE A 414 -0.73 -15.26 29.73
C PHE A 414 -0.83 -13.95 30.50
N TYR A 415 -2.02 -13.34 30.50
CA TYR A 415 -2.30 -12.13 31.28
C TYR A 415 -3.53 -12.35 32.16
N ASN A 416 -3.43 -11.99 33.45
CA ASN A 416 -4.54 -12.01 34.40
C ASN A 416 -4.24 -11.03 35.56
N LYS A 417 -5.24 -10.77 36.41
CA LYS A 417 -5.11 -9.94 37.62
C LYS A 417 -4.13 -10.52 38.64
N THR A 418 -3.98 -11.84 38.65
CA THR A 418 -2.98 -12.58 39.44
C THR A 418 -1.91 -13.16 38.51
N ALA A 419 -0.66 -13.23 38.98
CA ALA A 419 0.44 -13.80 38.20
C ALA A 419 0.26 -15.33 38.07
N GLY A 420 -0.18 -15.79 36.90
CA GLY A 420 -0.42 -17.21 36.61
C GLY A 420 0.82 -17.93 36.04
N PHE A 421 1.92 -17.96 36.79
CA PHE A 421 3.16 -18.61 36.33
C PHE A 421 2.97 -20.13 36.15
N GLU A 422 2.14 -20.73 37.00
CA GLU A 422 1.71 -22.12 36.96
C GLU A 422 0.93 -22.48 35.68
N ILE A 423 0.20 -21.53 35.10
CA ILE A 423 -0.57 -21.76 33.87
C ILE A 423 0.37 -21.86 32.66
N ILE A 424 1.38 -20.99 32.58
CA ILE A 424 2.41 -21.05 31.53
C ILE A 424 3.27 -22.31 31.68
N HIS A 425 3.59 -22.69 32.91
CA HIS A 425 4.29 -23.93 33.19
C HIS A 425 3.46 -25.15 32.77
N GLY A 426 2.17 -25.21 33.13
CA GLY A 426 1.27 -26.28 32.67
C GLY A 426 1.06 -26.32 31.15
N PHE A 427 1.11 -25.16 30.48
CA PHE A 427 1.11 -25.08 29.02
C PHE A 427 2.37 -25.72 28.43
N LEU A 428 3.56 -25.40 28.95
CA LEU A 428 4.82 -26.02 28.55
C LEU A 428 4.76 -27.55 28.73
N ASP A 429 4.29 -28.02 29.88
CA ASP A 429 4.17 -29.45 30.18
C ASP A 429 3.26 -30.16 29.17
N ARG A 430 2.16 -29.51 28.79
CA ARG A 430 1.24 -30.03 27.77
C ARG A 430 1.88 -30.08 26.39
N VAL A 431 2.59 -29.03 25.97
CA VAL A 431 3.30 -29.01 24.69
C VAL A 431 4.37 -30.09 24.64
N MET A 432 5.16 -30.27 25.70
CA MET A 432 6.19 -31.30 25.77
C MET A 432 5.60 -32.70 25.73
N ARG A 433 4.46 -32.92 26.40
CA ARG A 433 3.72 -34.20 26.33
C ARG A 433 3.17 -34.48 24.93
N LEU A 434 2.69 -33.47 24.21
CA LEU A 434 2.24 -33.61 22.82
C LEU A 434 3.39 -33.97 21.86
N LEU A 435 4.61 -33.53 22.20
CA LEU A 435 5.84 -33.89 21.50
C LEU A 435 6.42 -35.24 21.94
N ASP A 436 5.75 -35.95 22.85
CA ASP A 436 6.22 -37.18 23.48
C ASP A 436 7.58 -37.04 24.20
N ILE A 437 7.84 -35.86 24.78
CA ILE A 437 9.05 -35.56 25.56
C ILE A 437 8.68 -35.55 27.05
N ASN A 438 9.13 -36.56 27.78
CA ASN A 438 8.91 -36.68 29.21
C ASN A 438 9.86 -35.79 30.02
N PRO A 439 9.45 -35.32 31.22
CA PRO A 439 10.33 -34.56 32.10
C PRO A 439 11.44 -35.48 32.63
N SER A 440 12.70 -35.18 32.31
CA SER A 440 13.86 -35.96 32.76
C SER A 440 15.14 -35.13 32.73
N LYS A 441 16.01 -35.34 33.71
CA LYS A 441 17.36 -34.74 33.78
C LYS A 441 18.42 -35.61 33.10
N ASN A 442 18.08 -36.82 32.66
CA ASN A 442 19.03 -37.82 32.17
C ASN A 442 19.38 -37.67 30.68
N GLY A 443 19.07 -36.52 30.06
CA GLY A 443 19.45 -36.19 28.69
C GLY A 443 18.42 -36.52 27.60
N ASP A 444 17.50 -37.46 27.86
CA ASP A 444 16.44 -37.88 26.92
C ASP A 444 15.13 -37.10 27.06
N GLY A 445 14.97 -36.33 28.15
CA GLY A 445 13.77 -35.54 28.41
C GLY A 445 14.04 -34.04 28.43
N TYR A 446 13.05 -33.28 28.91
CA TYR A 446 13.22 -31.86 29.18
C TYR A 446 13.28 -31.57 30.69
N TYR A 447 13.97 -30.50 31.06
CA TYR A 447 13.93 -29.95 32.40
C TYR A 447 14.11 -28.43 32.37
N ILE A 448 13.77 -27.81 33.48
CA ILE A 448 13.78 -26.36 33.63
C ILE A 448 14.96 -25.97 34.51
N ARG A 449 15.80 -25.04 34.03
CA ARG A 449 16.96 -24.52 34.74
C ARG A 449 16.78 -23.04 35.00
N SER A 450 16.95 -22.59 36.25
CA SER A 450 16.87 -21.15 36.56
C SER A 450 17.85 -20.34 35.71
N CYS A 451 17.40 -19.19 35.21
CA CYS A 451 18.17 -18.22 34.44
C CYS A 451 17.99 -16.83 35.03
N ASP A 452 18.97 -15.96 34.80
CA ASP A 452 18.80 -14.53 34.97
C ASP A 452 18.88 -13.86 33.59
N ASN A 453 17.90 -13.02 33.28
CA ASN A 453 17.83 -12.26 32.05
C ASN A 453 17.19 -10.88 32.35
N PRO A 454 17.77 -9.77 31.86
CA PRO A 454 17.33 -8.41 32.18
C PRO A 454 15.90 -8.07 31.72
N THR A 455 15.36 -8.78 30.73
CA THR A 455 13.98 -8.63 30.27
C THR A 455 12.96 -9.11 31.32
N PHE A 456 13.35 -10.06 32.17
CA PHE A 456 12.44 -10.79 33.05
C PHE A 456 12.69 -10.50 34.54
N PHE A 457 11.70 -10.82 35.37
CA PHE A 457 11.76 -10.61 36.81
C PHE A 457 12.78 -11.56 37.45
N PRO A 458 13.74 -11.05 38.26
CA PRO A 458 14.74 -11.88 38.93
C PRO A 458 14.12 -13.00 39.77
N GLY A 459 14.66 -14.22 39.66
CA GLY A 459 14.13 -15.39 40.37
C GLY A 459 12.81 -15.95 39.81
N ARG A 460 12.24 -15.34 38.76
CA ARG A 460 11.07 -15.84 38.01
C ARG A 460 11.38 -15.98 36.51
N CYS A 461 12.61 -16.38 36.18
CA CYS A 461 13.07 -16.78 34.85
C CYS A 461 13.62 -18.21 34.91
N ALA A 462 13.25 -19.02 33.93
CA ALA A 462 13.87 -20.31 33.72
C ALA A 462 14.06 -20.65 32.23
N SER A 463 15.21 -21.23 31.91
CA SER A 463 15.55 -21.73 30.60
C SER A 463 15.04 -23.17 30.46
N ILE A 464 14.37 -23.44 29.35
CA ILE A 464 13.84 -24.75 28.99
C ILE A 464 14.96 -25.50 28.29
N VAL A 465 15.46 -26.56 28.92
CA VAL A 465 16.51 -27.41 28.36
C VAL A 465 15.87 -28.70 27.86
N GLY A 466 16.08 -28.99 26.58
CA GLY A 466 15.55 -30.18 25.92
C GLY A 466 16.55 -31.33 25.80
N PRO A 467 16.19 -32.37 25.04
CA PRO A 467 17.06 -33.51 24.80
C PRO A 467 18.41 -33.09 24.22
N ARG A 468 19.49 -33.79 24.59
CA ARG A 468 20.88 -33.44 24.25
C ARG A 468 21.38 -32.11 24.83
N ASN A 469 20.78 -31.64 25.93
CA ASN A 469 21.17 -30.43 26.66
C ASN A 469 21.08 -29.14 25.83
N SER A 470 20.25 -29.14 24.77
CA SER A 470 20.00 -27.95 23.94
C SER A 470 18.99 -27.02 24.61
N VAL A 471 19.26 -25.72 24.64
CA VAL A 471 18.30 -24.72 25.11
C VAL A 471 17.19 -24.54 24.07
N LEU A 472 15.96 -24.93 24.43
CA LEU A 472 14.79 -24.86 23.56
C LEU A 472 14.06 -23.51 23.66
N GLY A 473 14.13 -22.84 24.81
CA GLY A 473 13.44 -21.58 25.03
C GLY A 473 13.56 -21.03 26.45
N VAL A 474 12.76 -20.02 26.76
CA VAL A 474 12.71 -19.36 28.06
C VAL A 474 11.27 -19.27 28.53
N LEU A 475 11.05 -19.55 29.81
CA LEU A 475 9.79 -19.41 30.54
C LEU A 475 10.03 -18.42 31.67
N ALA A 476 9.31 -17.29 31.68
CA ALA A 476 9.60 -16.23 32.62
C ALA A 476 8.42 -15.26 32.84
N MET A 477 8.50 -14.47 33.91
CA MET A 477 7.60 -13.36 34.22
C MET A 477 8.25 -12.02 33.84
N LEU A 478 7.52 -11.10 33.20
CA LEU A 478 8.03 -9.78 32.80
C LEU A 478 8.30 -8.87 34.01
N SER A 479 9.39 -8.09 33.98
CA SER A 479 9.89 -7.34 35.16
C SER A 479 9.14 -6.03 35.49
N ASP A 480 8.20 -5.58 34.66
CA ASP A 480 7.57 -4.25 34.77
C ASP A 480 6.59 -4.09 35.95
N CYS A 481 6.33 -5.15 36.73
CA CYS A 481 5.47 -5.06 37.91
C CYS A 481 5.95 -4.00 38.92
N LEU A 482 7.27 -3.84 39.12
CA LEU A 482 7.79 -2.87 40.09
C LEU A 482 7.59 -1.41 39.65
N LEU A 483 7.75 -1.10 38.37
CA LEU A 483 7.53 0.25 37.84
C LEU A 483 6.04 0.61 37.88
N ILE A 484 5.16 -0.33 37.52
CA ILE A 484 3.71 -0.16 37.59
C ILE A 484 3.26 0.04 39.04
N ILE A 485 3.80 -0.75 39.99
CA ILE A 485 3.52 -0.58 41.42
C ILE A 485 4.02 0.78 41.91
N ALA A 486 5.21 1.23 41.51
CA ALA A 486 5.75 2.53 41.90
C ALA A 486 4.89 3.68 41.36
N ILE A 487 4.47 3.63 40.09
CA ILE A 487 3.55 4.61 39.50
C ILE A 487 2.19 4.58 40.22
N ALA A 488 1.62 3.40 40.48
CA ALA A 488 0.36 3.25 41.21
C ALA A 488 0.46 3.81 42.64
N LEU A 489 1.56 3.57 43.35
CA LEU A 489 1.80 4.09 44.68
C LEU A 489 1.96 5.61 44.67
N CYS A 490 2.75 6.16 43.74
CA CYS A 490 2.96 7.60 43.59
C CYS A 490 1.66 8.32 43.21
N THR A 491 0.87 7.76 42.30
CA THR A 491 -0.44 8.32 41.92
C THR A 491 -1.46 8.25 43.07
N ALA A 492 -1.48 7.16 43.85
CA ALA A 492 -2.31 7.05 45.04
C ALA A 492 -1.92 8.07 46.12
N LEU A 493 -0.62 8.19 46.42
CA LEU A 493 -0.10 9.19 47.37
C LEU A 493 -0.36 10.62 46.92
N ALA A 494 -0.21 10.91 45.62
CA ALA A 494 -0.55 12.21 45.06
C ALA A 494 -2.06 12.49 45.16
N GLY A 495 -2.91 11.50 44.89
CA GLY A 495 -4.37 11.61 45.03
C GLY A 495 -4.82 11.83 46.47
N GLU A 496 -4.27 11.08 47.42
CA GLU A 496 -4.52 11.29 48.86
C GLU A 496 -3.98 12.64 49.33
N GLY A 497 -2.80 13.05 48.86
CA GLY A 497 -2.20 14.35 49.16
C GLY A 497 -3.08 15.51 48.67
N LEU A 498 -3.60 15.42 47.45
CA LEU A 498 -4.51 16.42 46.89
C LEU A 498 -5.83 16.47 47.68
N THR A 499 -6.39 15.30 48.02
CA THR A 499 -7.60 15.17 48.84
C THR A 499 -7.38 15.75 50.23
N TYR A 500 -6.21 15.53 50.83
CA TYR A 500 -5.85 16.14 52.09
C TYR A 500 -5.77 17.66 52.00
N LEU A 501 -5.17 18.19 50.95
CA LEU A 501 -4.93 19.62 50.80
C LEU A 501 -6.23 20.40 50.47
N LEU A 502 -7.11 19.83 49.66
CA LEU A 502 -8.38 20.45 49.26
C LEU A 502 -9.51 20.20 50.26
N VAL A 503 -9.61 18.98 50.80
CA VAL A 503 -10.73 18.57 51.65
C VAL A 503 -10.32 18.57 53.12
N TYR A 504 -9.32 17.79 53.53
CA TYR A 504 -8.98 17.63 54.95
C TYR A 504 -8.36 18.88 55.61
N ARG A 505 -7.68 19.73 54.83
CA ARG A 505 -7.12 21.00 55.31
C ARG A 505 -8.18 22.08 55.49
N SER A 506 -9.31 21.98 54.78
CA SER A 506 -10.38 22.97 54.84
C SER A 506 -10.92 23.11 56.27
N GLU A 507 -11.11 24.35 56.72
CA GLU A 507 -11.64 24.61 58.07
C GLU A 507 -13.03 24.00 58.25
N GLN A 508 -13.82 23.92 57.17
CA GLN A 508 -15.15 23.32 57.19
C GLN A 508 -15.09 21.83 57.55
N TYR A 509 -14.19 21.05 56.92
CA TYR A 509 -14.05 19.64 57.25
C TYR A 509 -13.55 19.42 58.69
N LYS A 510 -12.59 20.23 59.16
CA LYS A 510 -12.08 20.14 60.54
C LYS A 510 -13.15 20.49 61.58
N ARG A 511 -13.94 21.54 61.34
CA ARG A 511 -15.09 21.89 62.19
C ARG A 511 -16.11 20.76 62.21
N LEU A 512 -16.46 20.21 61.04
CA LEU A 512 -17.44 19.14 60.93
C LEU A 512 -16.96 17.83 61.58
N LYS A 513 -15.68 17.47 61.44
CA LYS A 513 -15.08 16.32 62.13
C LYS A 513 -15.09 16.51 63.65
N SER A 514 -14.76 17.72 64.14
CA SER A 514 -14.83 18.03 65.57
C SER A 514 -16.26 18.00 66.12
N GLU A 515 -17.25 18.43 65.33
CA GLU A 515 -18.67 18.32 65.69
C GLU A 515 -19.15 16.89 65.68
N MET A 516 -18.72 16.09 64.69
CA MET A 516 -19.03 14.67 64.60
C MET A 516 -18.42 13.91 65.78
N GLU A 517 -17.16 14.17 66.16
CA GLU A 517 -16.51 13.58 67.34
C GLU A 517 -17.18 14.01 68.65
N ARG A 518 -17.62 15.27 68.75
CA ARG A 518 -18.43 15.74 69.89
C ARG A 518 -19.80 15.06 69.92
N LYS A 519 -20.43 14.85 68.77
CA LYS A 519 -21.71 14.14 68.65
C LYS A 519 -21.56 12.66 68.95
N THR A 520 -20.51 11.97 68.50
CA THR A 520 -20.26 10.56 68.85
C THR A 520 -19.91 10.40 70.32
N LYS A 521 -19.10 11.27 70.92
CA LYS A 521 -18.89 11.25 72.40
C LYS A 521 -20.17 11.55 73.18
N ARG A 522 -21.04 12.43 72.68
CA ARG A 522 -22.39 12.66 73.25
C ARG A 522 -23.32 11.48 73.00
N LEU A 523 -23.17 10.77 71.89
CA LEU A 523 -23.93 9.56 71.55
C LEU A 523 -23.49 8.37 72.40
N GLU A 524 -22.20 8.26 72.72
CA GLU A 524 -21.63 7.28 73.65
C GLU A 524 -22.08 7.57 75.09
N LYS A 525 -22.08 8.85 75.50
CA LYS A 525 -22.68 9.27 76.78
C LYS A 525 -24.19 9.03 76.84
N LYS A 526 -24.92 9.25 75.73
CA LYS A 526 -26.36 8.94 75.64
C LYS A 526 -26.65 7.45 75.48
N LYS A 527 -25.73 6.65 74.94
CA LYS A 527 -25.84 5.18 74.92
C LYS A 527 -25.75 4.56 76.31
N GLN A 528 -25.22 5.28 77.30
CA GLN A 528 -25.26 4.88 78.70
C GLN A 528 -26.58 5.25 79.40
N GLU A 529 -27.42 6.12 78.82
CA GLU A 529 -28.73 6.49 79.36
C GLU A 529 -29.78 6.53 78.25
N VAL A 530 -30.40 5.37 78.01
CA VAL A 530 -31.66 5.13 77.29
C VAL A 530 -31.66 5.24 75.75
N GLY A 531 -31.89 4.08 75.11
CA GLY A 531 -32.94 3.81 74.10
C GLY A 531 -33.00 4.65 72.82
N ASP A 532 -32.59 4.04 71.70
CA ASP A 532 -32.61 4.55 70.33
C ASP A 532 -34.02 4.90 69.80
N ALA A 533 -34.19 6.11 69.23
CA ALA A 533 -35.01 6.38 68.03
C ALA A 533 -35.15 7.89 67.71
N ALA A 534 -34.07 8.60 67.34
CA ALA A 534 -34.20 9.93 66.72
C ALA A 534 -32.89 10.43 66.06
N THR A 535 -32.40 9.81 64.98
CA THR A 535 -31.20 10.35 64.29
C THR A 535 -31.08 10.01 62.80
N ASN A 536 -32.18 9.74 62.08
CA ASN A 536 -32.13 9.43 60.64
C ASN A 536 -32.56 10.57 59.70
N ARG A 537 -33.01 11.72 60.20
CA ARG A 537 -33.56 12.82 59.37
C ARG A 537 -32.54 13.86 58.91
N ASP A 538 -31.50 14.15 59.71
CA ASP A 538 -30.52 15.20 59.36
C ASP A 538 -29.42 14.71 58.41
N MET A 539 -29.06 13.43 58.50
CA MET A 539 -28.03 12.83 57.64
C MET A 539 -28.53 12.63 56.20
N SER A 540 -29.84 12.41 56.01
CA SER A 540 -30.46 12.32 54.68
C SER A 540 -30.58 13.70 54.02
N MET A 541 -30.91 14.73 54.79
CA MET A 541 -31.00 16.11 54.30
C MET A 541 -29.64 16.66 53.83
N PHE A 542 -28.54 16.28 54.51
CA PHE A 542 -27.18 16.68 54.10
C PHE A 542 -26.62 15.87 52.93
N LYS A 543 -26.88 14.54 52.86
CA LYS A 543 -26.57 13.74 51.66
C LYS A 543 -27.28 14.28 50.42
N MET A 544 -28.52 14.77 50.58
CA MET A 544 -29.29 15.37 49.50
C MET A 544 -28.68 16.71 49.03
N LYS A 545 -28.21 17.57 49.94
CA LYS A 545 -27.51 18.83 49.57
C LYS A 545 -26.15 18.59 48.91
N SER A 546 -25.39 17.60 49.38
CA SER A 546 -24.11 17.20 48.75
C SER A 546 -24.33 16.56 47.38
N MET A 547 -25.35 15.71 47.21
CA MET A 547 -25.71 15.16 45.89
C MET A 547 -26.19 16.27 44.95
N PHE A 548 -26.89 17.29 45.45
CA PHE A 548 -27.34 18.42 44.64
C PHE A 548 -26.18 19.30 44.18
N ALA A 549 -25.19 19.56 45.05
CA ALA A 549 -23.97 20.29 44.68
C ALA A 549 -23.11 19.52 43.67
N ILE A 550 -22.96 18.20 43.85
CA ILE A 550 -22.28 17.32 42.88
C ILE A 550 -23.07 17.29 41.57
N GLY A 551 -24.41 17.20 41.61
CA GLY A 551 -25.27 17.24 40.44
C GLY A 551 -25.19 18.55 39.66
N LEU A 552 -25.08 19.69 40.34
CA LEU A 552 -24.86 21.02 39.73
C LEU A 552 -23.47 21.14 39.11
N ALA A 553 -22.43 20.65 39.79
CA ALA A 553 -21.09 20.62 39.22
C ALA A 553 -21.01 19.69 38.00
N PHE A 554 -21.67 18.53 38.06
CA PHE A 554 -21.71 17.56 36.97
C PHE A 554 -22.52 18.08 35.77
N THR A 555 -23.62 18.79 35.98
CA THR A 555 -24.40 19.42 34.89
C THR A 555 -23.68 20.61 34.26
N ALA A 556 -22.94 21.41 35.04
CA ALA A 556 -22.06 22.45 34.50
C ALA A 556 -20.92 21.84 33.66
N LEU A 557 -20.27 20.78 34.16
CA LEU A 557 -19.24 20.03 33.43
C LEU A 557 -19.79 19.40 32.15
N LEU A 558 -20.98 18.79 32.21
CA LEU A 558 -21.65 18.19 31.06
C LEU A 558 -22.04 19.25 30.03
N SER A 559 -22.44 20.45 30.45
CA SER A 559 -22.70 21.58 29.56
C SER A 559 -21.44 22.08 28.87
N THR A 560 -20.30 22.16 29.59
CA THR A 560 -19.01 22.51 28.99
C THR A 560 -18.52 21.43 28.02
N PHE A 561 -18.67 20.14 28.36
CA PHE A 561 -18.32 19.05 27.45
C PHE A 561 -19.24 18.98 26.23
N ASN A 562 -20.54 19.23 26.38
CA ASN A 562 -21.45 19.33 25.25
C ASN A 562 -21.05 20.45 24.29
N SER A 563 -20.58 21.61 24.79
CA SER A 563 -20.10 22.69 23.91
C SER A 563 -18.76 22.36 23.25
N ILE A 564 -17.87 21.62 23.90
CA ILE A 564 -16.53 21.29 23.39
C ILE A 564 -16.60 20.17 22.33
N PHE A 565 -17.54 19.24 22.48
CA PHE A 565 -17.65 18.03 21.65
C PHE A 565 -18.87 18.01 20.72
N ASP A 566 -19.59 19.11 20.58
CA ASP A 566 -20.76 19.20 19.70
C ASP A 566 -20.39 18.79 18.25
N GLY A 567 -21.08 17.78 17.73
CA GLY A 567 -20.86 17.24 16.37
C GLY A 567 -19.56 16.45 16.13
N ARG A 568 -18.75 16.15 17.17
CA ARG A 568 -17.50 15.37 17.02
C ARG A 568 -17.63 13.94 17.55
N VAL A 569 -17.27 12.95 16.74
CA VAL A 569 -17.24 11.54 17.17
C VAL A 569 -15.96 11.30 17.98
N VAL A 570 -16.12 11.14 19.30
CA VAL A 570 -14.98 10.99 20.23
C VAL A 570 -14.62 9.51 20.48
N ALA A 571 -15.60 8.60 20.38
CA ALA A 571 -15.40 7.16 20.50
C ALA A 571 -16.53 6.38 19.82
N ARG A 572 -16.22 5.24 19.20
CA ARG A 572 -17.22 4.27 18.73
C ARG A 572 -17.35 3.15 19.76
N LEU A 573 -18.56 2.96 20.28
CA LEU A 573 -18.85 1.89 21.23
C LEU A 573 -19.15 0.59 20.48
N PRO A 574 -18.67 -0.58 20.94
CA PRO A 574 -18.93 -1.88 20.32
C PRO A 574 -20.33 -2.44 20.62
N PHE A 575 -21.22 -1.63 21.22
CA PHE A 575 -22.59 -1.99 21.55
C PHE A 575 -23.52 -0.77 21.45
N VAL A 576 -24.81 -1.00 21.28
CA VAL A 576 -25.82 0.05 21.28
C VAL A 576 -26.14 0.43 22.74
N PRO A 577 -25.97 1.71 23.15
CA PRO A 577 -26.30 2.13 24.50
C PRO A 577 -27.81 1.97 24.78
N ILE A 578 -28.16 1.68 26.04
CA ILE A 578 -29.55 1.60 26.50
C ILE A 578 -30.24 2.96 26.28
N GLY A 579 -31.52 2.96 25.86
CA GLY A 579 -32.19 4.10 25.20
C GLY A 579 -32.06 5.48 25.86
N PHE A 580 -32.06 5.59 27.19
CA PHE A 580 -31.83 6.87 27.88
C PHE A 580 -30.40 7.42 27.67
N LEU A 581 -29.38 6.54 27.66
CA LEU A 581 -27.99 6.89 27.38
C LEU A 581 -27.75 7.13 25.88
N GLN A 582 -28.59 6.55 25.01
CA GLN A 582 -28.52 6.76 23.57
C GLN A 582 -28.82 8.22 23.19
N GLY A 583 -29.85 8.83 23.80
CA GLY A 583 -30.18 10.24 23.57
C GLY A 583 -29.10 11.24 24.04
N LEU A 584 -28.30 10.85 25.03
CA LEU A 584 -27.16 11.65 25.51
C LEU A 584 -25.88 11.44 24.67
N SER A 585 -25.66 10.22 24.18
CA SER A 585 -24.46 9.87 23.38
C SER A 585 -24.59 10.22 21.89
N HIS A 586 -25.80 10.31 21.35
CA HIS A 586 -26.07 10.54 19.93
C HIS A 586 -26.65 11.93 19.62
N ARG A 587 -26.59 12.87 20.56
CA ARG A 587 -27.12 14.23 20.39
C ARG A 587 -26.31 15.00 19.34
N ASN A 588 -26.99 15.70 18.43
CA ASN A 588 -26.41 16.52 17.35
C ASN A 588 -25.51 15.81 16.33
N LEU A 589 -25.45 14.48 16.33
CA LEU A 589 -24.81 13.72 15.24
C LEU A 589 -25.77 13.62 14.05
N ASN A 590 -25.56 14.45 13.02
CA ASN A 590 -26.14 14.22 11.70
C ASN A 590 -25.54 12.92 11.13
N LEU A 591 -26.24 11.79 11.31
CA LEU A 591 -25.78 10.45 10.89
C LEU A 591 -25.35 10.40 9.42
N GLN A 592 -25.94 11.24 8.56
CA GLN A 592 -25.57 11.35 7.15
C GLN A 592 -24.19 11.99 6.89
N LYS A 593 -23.71 12.92 7.74
CA LYS A 593 -22.39 13.55 7.60
C LYS A 593 -21.26 12.74 8.24
N ALA A 594 -21.53 12.04 9.35
CA ALA A 594 -20.51 11.31 10.11
C ALA A 594 -20.11 9.96 9.48
N LEU A 595 -20.90 9.43 8.54
CA LEU A 595 -20.62 8.18 7.83
C LEU A 595 -19.86 8.34 6.51
N GLY A 596 -19.53 9.58 6.08
CA GLY A 596 -18.63 9.80 4.94
C GLY A 596 -19.13 9.28 3.59
N PHE A 597 -20.42 8.97 3.45
CA PHE A 597 -20.99 8.62 2.15
C PHE A 597 -21.39 9.89 1.40
N ALA A 598 -20.61 10.25 0.37
CA ALA A 598 -21.17 11.02 -0.73
C ALA A 598 -22.28 10.16 -1.38
N PRO A 599 -23.46 10.72 -1.70
CA PRO A 599 -24.51 9.95 -2.32
C PRO A 599 -24.05 9.54 -3.73
N SER A 600 -23.66 8.28 -3.91
CA SER A 600 -23.55 7.70 -5.24
C SER A 600 -24.96 7.49 -5.79
N ARG A 601 -25.17 7.92 -7.05
CA ARG A 601 -26.45 7.80 -7.79
C ARG A 601 -27.02 6.36 -7.84
N ALA A 602 -26.24 5.35 -7.48
CA ALA A 602 -26.65 3.95 -7.43
C ALA A 602 -27.66 3.64 -6.32
N MET A 603 -27.66 4.38 -5.21
CA MET A 603 -28.51 4.04 -4.04
C MET A 603 -29.97 4.54 -4.17
N ASN A 604 -30.26 5.47 -5.09
CA ASN A 604 -31.61 5.96 -5.32
C ASN A 604 -32.47 5.09 -6.27
N ARG A 605 -31.87 4.10 -6.95
CA ARG A 605 -32.61 3.22 -7.88
C ARG A 605 -33.19 1.96 -7.23
N GLN A 606 -32.88 1.66 -5.97
CA GLN A 606 -33.32 0.43 -5.29
C GLN A 606 -34.18 0.65 -4.02
N GLN A 607 -34.70 1.86 -3.79
CA GLN A 607 -35.64 2.13 -2.68
C GLN A 607 -37.11 2.15 -3.11
N GLY A 608 -37.52 1.19 -3.93
CA GLY A 608 -38.92 0.92 -4.20
C GLY A 608 -39.13 -0.58 -4.08
N SER A 609 -39.69 -1.03 -2.95
CA SER A 609 -39.81 -2.43 -2.53
C SER A 609 -38.56 -2.98 -1.84
N TRP A 610 -38.52 -2.86 -0.51
CA TRP A 610 -38.08 -3.88 0.46
C TRP A 610 -37.93 -3.20 1.83
N ALA A 611 -38.94 -3.37 2.69
CA ALA A 611 -38.81 -3.10 4.12
C ALA A 611 -38.74 -4.45 4.84
N PRO A 612 -37.58 -4.85 5.43
CA PRO A 612 -37.53 -6.06 6.24
C PRO A 612 -37.88 -5.75 7.69
N THR A 613 -38.77 -6.58 8.23
CA THR A 613 -39.18 -6.66 9.63
C THR A 613 -38.02 -7.04 10.56
N GLN A 614 -38.09 -6.55 11.80
CA GLN A 614 -37.09 -6.59 12.89
C GLN A 614 -36.46 -7.95 13.28
N GLN A 615 -36.77 -9.06 12.61
CA GLN A 615 -36.36 -10.41 13.02
C GLN A 615 -35.15 -10.99 12.26
N GLN A 616 -34.64 -10.34 11.20
CA GLN A 616 -33.50 -10.87 10.43
C GLN A 616 -32.11 -10.36 10.84
N GLN A 617 -31.98 -9.55 11.88
CA GLN A 617 -30.67 -9.09 12.37
C GLN A 617 -29.92 -10.10 13.26
N PHE A 618 -30.52 -11.25 13.61
CA PHE A 618 -29.95 -12.17 14.61
C PHE A 618 -29.02 -13.28 14.09
N ASN A 619 -28.75 -13.37 12.79
CA ASN A 619 -27.93 -14.48 12.24
C ASN A 619 -26.53 -14.07 11.72
N TYR A 620 -26.03 -12.87 12.03
CA TYR A 620 -24.69 -12.43 11.60
C TYR A 620 -23.59 -12.55 12.66
N PHE A 621 -23.80 -13.38 13.69
CA PHE A 621 -22.73 -13.79 14.61
C PHE A 621 -22.70 -15.32 14.74
N ARG A 622 -21.90 -15.96 13.88
CA ARG A 622 -21.21 -17.21 14.17
C ARG A 622 -19.88 -17.25 13.44
#